data_AF-A0A9D5U7C1-F1
#
_entry.id   AF-A0A9D5U7C1-F1
#
_cell.length_a   1.000
_cell.length_b   1.000
_cell.length_c   1.000
_cell.angle_alpha   90.00
_cell.angle_beta   90.00
_cell.angle_gamma   90.00
#
_symmetry.space_group_name_H-M   'P 1'
#
loop_
_entity.id
_entity.type
_entity.pdbx_description
1 polymer ?
#
loop_
_entity_poly.entity_id
_entity_poly.type
_entity_poly.pdbx_seq_one_letter_code
_entity_poly.pdbx_strand_id
1 'polypeptide(L)'
;MKAGPTMRTIQRWMAVLAMLAVWIGGADAATYYVDSVAGNDNNAGTSISAPWKNLTKIGSRSYQPGDKILLKRGSLWRQTLTVPSSGSTAVPIVIEAYGSGPRPNLRGANLLSGFTQHSGNIWKLSLASSPTQVFFNEVRGAKQTTLSSVNAARKWYWSGGILYVYSAGSPATVYTAPGIEATARDHAVNFNSKSNVIVRGLQLEKTRGNVVFMSNTIANCTLEDCILLQGPPDPSADNAAVLLSSNSVACEVKDCDRREHRLGQRDRRPGLGRLQRDSDQGPRPSRVRQLRLSQRDRERERLRLQHFGNPAGDHGGQGGNL
;
A
#
# COMPACT_ATOMS: atom_id res chain seq x y z
N MET A 1 -34.29 -69.47 -3.20
CA MET A 1 -33.17 -69.10 -2.30
C MET A 1 -31.99 -68.70 -3.17
N LYS A 2 -31.61 -67.41 -3.21
CA LYS A 2 -30.48 -66.91 -4.02
C LYS A 2 -29.18 -67.14 -3.24
N ALA A 3 -28.22 -67.83 -3.85
CA ALA A 3 -26.91 -68.08 -3.27
C ALA A 3 -26.13 -66.75 -3.15
N GLY A 4 -25.71 -66.42 -1.92
CA GLY A 4 -24.83 -65.28 -1.65
C GLY A 4 -23.40 -65.55 -2.15
N PRO A 5 -22.63 -64.49 -2.45
CA PRO A 5 -21.28 -64.61 -3.00
C PRO A 5 -20.34 -65.33 -2.01
N THR A 6 -19.51 -66.24 -2.55
CA THR A 6 -18.60 -67.10 -1.80
C THR A 6 -17.36 -66.34 -1.30
N MET A 7 -16.90 -66.71 -0.09
CA MET A 7 -15.89 -66.05 0.74
C MET A 7 -14.55 -65.68 0.05
N ARG A 8 -14.25 -66.23 -1.14
CA ARG A 8 -13.05 -65.91 -1.94
C ARG A 8 -13.13 -64.60 -2.71
N THR A 9 -14.31 -64.03 -2.94
CA THR A 9 -14.45 -62.70 -3.58
C THR A 9 -14.22 -61.57 -2.57
N ILE A 10 -14.61 -61.73 -1.31
CA ILE A 10 -14.45 -60.71 -0.24
C ILE A 10 -12.96 -60.42 0.05
N GLN A 11 -12.10 -61.43 -0.07
CA GLN A 11 -10.67 -61.32 0.20
C GLN A 11 -9.88 -60.54 -0.87
N ARG A 12 -10.43 -60.39 -2.10
CA ARG A 12 -9.87 -59.52 -3.14
C ARG A 12 -10.26 -58.05 -2.97
N TRP A 13 -11.39 -57.75 -2.32
CA TRP A 13 -11.83 -56.37 -2.05
C TRP A 13 -11.09 -55.72 -0.87
N MET A 14 -10.65 -56.52 0.11
CA MET A 14 -9.86 -56.04 1.26
C MET A 14 -8.42 -55.60 0.88
N ALA A 15 -7.86 -56.15 -0.20
CA ALA A 15 -6.52 -55.75 -0.68
C ALA A 15 -6.53 -54.44 -1.51
N VAL A 16 -7.64 -54.13 -2.19
CA VAL A 16 -7.80 -52.87 -2.94
C VAL A 16 -8.06 -51.69 -1.99
N LEU A 17 -8.76 -51.91 -0.87
CA LEU A 17 -8.95 -50.92 0.19
C LEU A 17 -7.67 -50.65 1.01
N ALA A 18 -6.75 -51.63 1.09
CA ALA A 18 -5.45 -51.43 1.74
C ALA A 18 -4.42 -50.68 0.87
N MET A 19 -4.60 -50.62 -0.46
CA MET A 19 -3.80 -49.76 -1.36
C MET A 19 -4.31 -48.31 -1.43
N LEU A 20 -5.46 -48.01 -0.83
CA LEU A 20 -6.04 -46.66 -0.71
C LEU A 20 -5.65 -45.93 0.58
N ALA A 21 -4.79 -46.53 1.40
CA ALA A 21 -4.01 -45.78 2.39
C ALA A 21 -2.77 -45.18 1.69
N VAL A 22 -3.01 -44.40 0.62
CA VAL A 22 -2.01 -43.44 0.16
C VAL A 22 -1.81 -42.51 1.33
N TRP A 23 -0.60 -42.55 1.89
CA TRP A 23 -0.12 -41.63 2.89
C TRP A 23 -0.46 -40.21 2.43
N ILE A 24 -1.52 -39.62 3.00
CA ILE A 24 -1.70 -38.17 3.00
C ILE A 24 -0.68 -37.67 4.02
N GLY A 25 0.60 -37.76 3.68
CA GLY A 25 1.60 -36.93 4.31
C GLY A 25 1.26 -35.51 3.89
N GLY A 26 0.50 -34.81 4.71
CA GLY A 26 0.39 -33.36 4.58
C GLY A 26 1.81 -32.83 4.60
N ALA A 27 2.27 -32.27 3.48
CA ALA A 27 3.52 -31.55 3.47
C ALA A 27 3.34 -30.41 4.47
N ASP A 28 4.10 -30.45 5.56
CA ASP A 28 4.01 -29.45 6.62
C ASP A 28 4.32 -28.08 6.00
N ALA A 29 3.49 -27.09 6.31
CA ALA A 29 3.64 -25.74 5.78
C ALA A 29 5.01 -25.18 6.15
N ALA A 30 5.83 -24.86 5.16
CA ALA A 30 7.18 -24.37 5.38
C ALA A 30 7.18 -22.86 5.67
N THR A 31 8.09 -22.41 6.53
CA THR A 31 8.32 -20.99 6.79
C THR A 31 9.69 -20.57 6.30
N TYR A 32 9.73 -19.50 5.52
CA TYR A 32 10.94 -18.94 4.94
C TYR A 32 11.20 -17.54 5.46
N TYR A 33 12.47 -17.16 5.61
CA TYR A 33 12.92 -15.91 6.22
C TYR A 33 13.81 -15.13 5.26
N VAL A 34 13.58 -13.83 5.15
CA VAL A 34 14.33 -12.92 4.27
C VAL A 34 14.72 -11.67 5.05
N ASP A 35 15.99 -11.30 4.97
CA ASP A 35 16.61 -10.17 5.68
C ASP A 35 17.61 -9.47 4.76
N SER A 36 17.36 -8.20 4.39
CA SER A 36 18.24 -7.46 3.47
C SER A 36 19.62 -7.16 4.04
N VAL A 37 19.76 -7.21 5.37
CA VAL A 37 20.96 -6.84 6.11
C VAL A 37 21.80 -8.09 6.39
N ALA A 38 21.26 -9.02 7.19
CA ALA A 38 21.98 -10.19 7.68
C ALA A 38 21.85 -11.44 6.79
N GLY A 39 20.96 -11.41 5.81
CA GLY A 39 20.70 -12.58 4.96
C GLY A 39 21.82 -12.92 3.98
N ASN A 40 21.80 -14.17 3.53
CA ASN A 40 22.65 -14.71 2.47
C ASN A 40 21.82 -15.67 1.59
N ASP A 41 21.85 -15.49 0.27
CA ASP A 41 21.06 -16.30 -0.66
C ASP A 41 21.57 -17.74 -0.84
N ASN A 42 22.73 -18.07 -0.27
CA ASN A 42 23.23 -19.44 -0.13
C ASN A 42 22.61 -20.19 1.06
N ASN A 43 21.93 -19.48 1.97
CA ASN A 43 21.25 -20.11 3.09
C ASN A 43 20.04 -20.92 2.63
N ALA A 44 19.61 -21.87 3.47
CA ALA A 44 18.36 -22.60 3.24
C ALA A 44 17.13 -21.68 3.30
N GLY A 45 17.20 -20.59 4.07
CA GLY A 45 16.10 -19.64 4.26
C GLY A 45 15.02 -20.12 5.20
N THR A 46 15.16 -21.29 5.82
CA THR A 46 14.14 -21.92 6.67
C THR A 46 14.33 -21.66 8.18
N SER A 47 15.25 -20.76 8.55
CA SER A 47 15.44 -20.32 9.94
C SER A 47 15.74 -18.82 10.01
N ILE A 48 15.41 -18.21 11.16
CA ILE A 48 15.71 -16.80 11.45
C ILE A 48 17.22 -16.53 11.44
N SER A 49 18.06 -17.51 11.81
CA SER A 49 19.52 -17.38 11.85
C SER A 49 20.18 -17.56 10.48
N ALA A 50 19.48 -18.12 9.50
CA ALA A 50 19.97 -18.31 8.14
C ALA A 50 18.93 -17.84 7.10
N PRO A 51 18.55 -16.54 7.09
CA PRO A 51 17.59 -16.00 6.14
C PRO A 51 18.24 -15.77 4.77
N TRP A 52 17.43 -15.71 3.72
CA TRP A 52 17.86 -15.19 2.42
C TRP A 52 18.06 -13.68 2.45
N LYS A 53 18.82 -13.15 1.49
CA LYS A 53 19.09 -11.72 1.38
C LYS A 53 18.14 -11.02 0.42
N ASN A 54 17.91 -11.61 -0.75
CA ASN A 54 17.23 -10.94 -1.86
C ASN A 54 15.84 -11.52 -2.14
N LEU A 55 14.92 -10.66 -2.58
CA LEU A 55 13.58 -11.06 -2.99
C LEU A 55 13.60 -11.93 -4.27
N THR A 56 14.65 -11.85 -5.08
CA THR A 56 14.85 -12.73 -6.24
C THR A 56 14.90 -14.20 -5.84
N LYS A 57 15.39 -14.52 -4.64
CA LYS A 57 15.40 -15.89 -4.13
C LYS A 57 13.97 -16.42 -3.93
N ILE A 58 13.04 -15.57 -3.51
CA ILE A 58 11.61 -15.91 -3.41
C ILE A 58 11.06 -16.28 -4.79
N GLY A 59 11.32 -15.45 -5.80
CA GLY A 59 10.85 -15.71 -7.17
C GLY A 59 11.46 -16.94 -7.85
N SER A 60 12.58 -17.46 -7.34
CA SER A 60 13.28 -18.62 -7.91
C SER A 60 12.80 -19.98 -7.40
N ARG A 61 11.82 -20.00 -6.49
CA ARG A 61 11.30 -21.21 -5.86
C ARG A 61 9.80 -21.35 -6.09
N SER A 62 9.32 -22.58 -5.96
CA SER A 62 7.90 -22.89 -5.86
C SER A 62 7.52 -23.15 -4.41
N TYR A 63 6.28 -22.79 -4.06
CA TYR A 63 5.73 -22.88 -2.72
C TYR A 63 4.43 -23.68 -2.75
N GLN A 64 4.11 -24.30 -1.62
CA GLN A 64 2.88 -25.04 -1.42
C GLN A 64 1.83 -24.19 -0.68
N PRO A 65 0.54 -24.50 -0.83
CA PRO A 65 -0.51 -23.94 0.02
C PRO A 65 -0.16 -24.03 1.51
N GLY A 66 -0.26 -22.91 2.22
CA GLY A 66 0.10 -22.80 3.65
C GLY A 66 1.52 -22.31 3.93
N ASP A 67 2.42 -22.30 2.93
CA ASP A 67 3.77 -21.77 3.12
C ASP A 67 3.74 -20.28 3.51
N LYS A 68 4.73 -19.89 4.33
CA LYS A 68 4.93 -18.52 4.78
C LYS A 68 6.27 -17.97 4.32
N ILE A 69 6.26 -16.72 3.86
CA ILE A 69 7.47 -15.98 3.49
C ILE A 69 7.54 -14.73 4.38
N LEU A 70 8.51 -14.71 5.28
CA LEU A 70 8.66 -13.71 6.33
C LEU A 70 9.77 -12.72 5.98
N LEU A 71 9.43 -11.44 5.85
CA LEU A 71 10.35 -10.34 5.56
C LEU A 71 10.72 -9.60 6.86
N LYS A 72 12.01 -9.41 7.12
CA LYS A 72 12.49 -8.86 8.38
C LYS A 72 12.12 -7.38 8.51
N ARG A 73 11.52 -7.00 9.63
CA ARG A 73 11.32 -5.59 10.00
C ARG A 73 12.65 -4.83 10.06
N GLY A 74 12.63 -3.59 9.59
CA GLY A 74 13.83 -2.77 9.38
C GLY A 74 14.60 -3.06 8.09
N SER A 75 14.22 -4.10 7.32
CA SER A 75 14.81 -4.34 6.00
C SER A 75 14.28 -3.38 4.93
N LEU A 76 15.14 -3.10 3.96
CA LEU A 76 14.83 -2.30 2.78
C LEU A 76 15.29 -3.03 1.52
N TRP A 77 14.36 -3.33 0.62
CA TRP A 77 14.66 -3.87 -0.69
C TRP A 77 14.34 -2.88 -1.79
N ARG A 78 15.29 -2.72 -2.70
CA ARG A 78 15.08 -2.04 -3.99
C ARG A 78 14.89 -3.11 -5.04
N GLN A 79 13.81 -3.87 -4.92
CA GLN A 79 13.47 -5.01 -5.77
C GLN A 79 11.94 -5.10 -5.87
N THR A 80 11.46 -5.75 -6.93
CA THR A 80 10.04 -6.11 -7.02
C THR A 80 9.86 -7.49 -6.41
N LEU A 81 8.89 -7.64 -5.52
CA LEU A 81 8.42 -8.94 -5.07
C LEU A 81 7.45 -9.48 -6.11
N THR A 82 7.87 -10.49 -6.85
CA THR A 82 7.00 -11.24 -7.76
C THR A 82 6.46 -12.45 -7.02
N VAL A 83 5.15 -12.54 -6.86
CA VAL A 83 4.51 -13.67 -6.18
C VAL A 83 4.76 -14.95 -6.99
N PRO A 84 5.40 -15.98 -6.39
CA PRO A 84 5.91 -17.12 -7.14
C PRO A 84 4.88 -18.24 -7.35
N SER A 85 3.93 -18.40 -6.43
CA SER A 85 3.00 -19.53 -6.41
C SER A 85 1.64 -19.13 -5.85
N SER A 86 0.61 -19.90 -6.20
CA SER A 86 -0.74 -19.75 -5.64
C SER A 86 -0.90 -20.65 -4.42
N GLY A 87 -1.63 -20.19 -3.41
CA GLY A 87 -2.13 -21.06 -2.35
C GLY A 87 -3.42 -21.78 -2.76
N SER A 88 -4.16 -22.28 -1.78
CA SER A 88 -5.54 -22.73 -1.94
C SER A 88 -6.51 -21.85 -1.15
N THR A 89 -7.80 -21.87 -1.47
CA THR A 89 -8.82 -21.08 -0.76
C THR A 89 -8.84 -21.36 0.74
N ALA A 90 -8.61 -22.62 1.14
CA ALA A 90 -8.57 -23.02 2.54
C ALA A 90 -7.21 -22.72 3.21
N VAL A 91 -6.12 -22.73 2.44
CA VAL A 91 -4.76 -22.62 2.94
C VAL A 91 -3.94 -21.69 2.02
N PRO A 92 -4.06 -20.36 2.19
CA PRO A 92 -3.36 -19.40 1.35
C PRO A 92 -1.85 -19.41 1.62
N ILE A 93 -1.06 -18.90 0.67
CA ILE A 93 0.33 -18.54 0.93
C ILE A 93 0.35 -17.16 1.59
N VAL A 94 1.17 -17.00 2.64
CA VAL A 94 1.25 -15.74 3.40
C VAL A 94 2.64 -15.11 3.25
N ILE A 95 2.68 -13.87 2.80
CA ILE A 95 3.88 -13.03 2.76
C ILE A 95 3.71 -11.92 3.79
N GLU A 96 4.54 -11.91 4.83
CA GLU A 96 4.34 -11.00 5.96
C GLU A 96 5.63 -10.55 6.64
N ALA A 97 5.51 -9.61 7.57
CA ALA A 97 6.64 -9.09 8.34
C ALA A 97 6.96 -9.97 9.56
N TYR A 98 8.24 -10.09 9.92
CA TYR A 98 8.68 -10.68 11.20
C TYR A 98 9.72 -9.83 11.94
N GLY A 99 9.91 -10.13 13.23
CA GLY A 99 10.82 -9.38 14.10
C GLY A 99 10.19 -8.10 14.65
N SER A 100 11.03 -7.12 14.96
CA SER A 100 10.65 -5.83 15.55
C SER A 100 11.20 -4.66 14.73
N GLY A 101 10.63 -3.46 14.95
CA GLY A 101 11.01 -2.24 14.24
C GLY A 101 10.10 -1.87 13.06
N PRO A 102 10.55 -0.95 12.19
CA PRO A 102 9.77 -0.48 11.04
C PRO A 102 9.32 -1.62 10.12
N ARG A 103 8.20 -1.44 9.42
CA ARG A 103 7.74 -2.42 8.43
C ARG A 103 8.83 -2.66 7.38
N PRO A 104 8.97 -3.89 6.87
CA PRO A 104 9.88 -4.14 5.76
C PRO A 104 9.45 -3.30 4.56
N ASN A 105 10.41 -2.60 3.95
CA ASN A 105 10.14 -1.59 2.92
C ASN A 105 10.58 -2.08 1.54
N LEU A 106 9.65 -2.14 0.59
CA LEU A 106 9.92 -2.48 -0.80
C LEU A 106 9.80 -1.21 -1.64
N ARG A 107 10.93 -0.75 -2.19
CA ARG A 107 11.05 0.45 -3.00
C ARG A 107 11.22 0.12 -4.48
N GLY A 108 10.37 0.72 -5.31
CA GLY A 108 10.55 0.70 -6.76
C GLY A 108 11.70 1.60 -7.26
N ALA A 109 12.30 2.42 -6.40
CA ALA A 109 13.35 3.36 -6.75
C ALA A 109 14.76 2.88 -6.37
N ASN A 110 15.73 3.30 -7.18
CA ASN A 110 17.15 3.10 -6.90
C ASN A 110 17.73 4.34 -6.22
N LEU A 111 18.65 4.11 -5.27
CA LEU A 111 19.50 5.18 -4.75
C LEU A 111 20.54 5.53 -5.80
N LEU A 112 20.67 6.81 -6.11
CA LEU A 112 21.54 7.31 -7.18
C LEU A 112 22.86 7.84 -6.61
N SER A 113 23.93 7.61 -7.35
CA SER A 113 25.27 8.13 -7.08
C SER A 113 25.98 8.40 -8.42
N GLY A 114 27.12 9.10 -8.39
CA GLY A 114 27.91 9.37 -9.60
C GLY A 114 27.40 10.52 -10.47
N PHE A 115 26.67 11.48 -9.89
CA PHE A 115 26.28 12.70 -10.61
C PHE A 115 27.51 13.49 -11.05
N THR A 116 27.48 13.99 -12.29
CA THR A 116 28.49 14.91 -12.84
C THR A 116 27.86 16.27 -13.09
N GLN A 117 28.65 17.34 -12.95
CA GLN A 117 28.14 18.68 -13.21
C GLN A 117 27.87 18.83 -14.71
N HIS A 118 26.69 19.38 -15.05
CA HIS A 118 26.34 19.70 -16.42
C HIS A 118 26.68 21.17 -16.73
N SER A 119 26.11 22.10 -15.95
CA SER A 119 26.38 23.54 -16.01
C SER A 119 25.74 24.22 -14.79
N GLY A 120 26.46 25.14 -14.14
CA GLY A 120 25.98 25.82 -12.94
C GLY A 120 25.48 24.84 -11.87
N ASN A 121 24.24 25.03 -11.41
CA ASN A 121 23.59 24.18 -10.41
C ASN A 121 22.83 22.97 -11.01
N ILE A 122 23.06 22.65 -12.28
CA ILE A 122 22.47 21.49 -12.95
C ILE A 122 23.49 20.35 -12.95
N TRP A 123 23.05 19.20 -12.44
CA TRP A 123 23.81 17.96 -12.35
C TRP A 123 23.13 16.88 -13.17
N LYS A 124 23.91 15.96 -13.73
CA LYS A 124 23.40 14.91 -14.61
C LYS A 124 23.88 13.52 -14.23
N LEU A 125 23.08 12.52 -14.56
CA LEU A 125 23.41 11.10 -14.42
C LEU A 125 22.71 10.29 -15.52
N SER A 126 23.46 9.41 -16.19
CA SER A 126 22.89 8.46 -17.15
C SER A 126 22.14 7.35 -16.42
N LEU A 127 20.89 7.09 -16.80
CA LEU A 127 20.11 5.96 -16.27
C LEU A 127 19.68 5.03 -17.40
N ALA A 128 19.58 3.74 -17.11
CA ALA A 128 19.17 2.73 -18.09
C ALA A 128 17.70 2.86 -18.54
N SER A 129 16.86 3.55 -17.76
CA SER A 129 15.43 3.68 -18.05
C SER A 129 14.86 4.97 -17.47
N SER A 130 13.82 5.48 -18.10
CA SER A 130 13.16 6.74 -17.72
C SER A 130 12.53 6.62 -16.32
N PRO A 131 12.91 7.49 -15.38
CA PRO A 131 12.20 7.60 -14.11
C PRO A 131 10.91 8.40 -14.30
N THR A 132 9.82 7.92 -13.70
CA THR A 132 8.58 8.70 -13.58
C THR A 132 8.60 9.63 -12.37
N GLN A 133 9.46 9.35 -11.38
CA GLN A 133 9.55 10.11 -10.14
C GLN A 133 10.99 10.15 -9.64
N VAL A 134 11.36 11.27 -9.04
CA VAL A 134 12.68 11.49 -8.42
C VAL A 134 12.46 12.07 -7.03
N PHE A 135 13.22 11.60 -6.05
CA PHE A 135 13.13 11.98 -4.65
C PHE A 135 14.48 12.53 -4.19
N PHE A 136 14.43 13.53 -3.32
CA PHE A 136 15.57 14.22 -2.76
C PHE A 136 15.43 14.18 -1.23
N ASN A 137 16.23 13.34 -0.56
CA ASN A 137 16.09 13.05 0.87
C ASN A 137 14.63 12.76 1.25
N GLU A 138 14.05 11.71 0.65
CA GLU A 138 12.65 11.29 0.83
C GLU A 138 11.58 12.23 0.26
N VAL A 139 11.93 13.47 -0.13
CA VAL A 139 10.95 14.42 -0.68
C VAL A 139 10.85 14.33 -2.19
N ARG A 140 9.62 14.17 -2.71
CA ARG A 140 9.37 14.12 -4.15
C ARG A 140 9.76 15.44 -4.83
N GLY A 141 10.55 15.31 -5.89
CA GLY A 141 10.90 16.39 -6.79
C GLY A 141 9.88 16.64 -7.89
N ALA A 142 9.90 17.86 -8.43
CA ALA A 142 8.99 18.30 -9.48
C ALA A 142 9.62 18.09 -10.86
N LYS A 143 9.02 17.20 -11.67
CA LYS A 143 9.41 17.00 -13.06
C LYS A 143 9.15 18.29 -13.86
N GLN A 144 10.10 18.67 -14.69
CA GLN A 144 10.00 19.81 -15.59
C GLN A 144 9.85 19.32 -17.03
N THR A 145 9.31 20.16 -17.92
CA THR A 145 9.15 19.87 -19.35
C THR A 145 10.39 20.24 -20.16
N THR A 146 11.24 21.14 -19.64
CA THR A 146 12.47 21.59 -20.29
C THR A 146 13.63 21.61 -19.31
N LEU A 147 14.85 21.49 -19.84
CA LEU A 147 16.08 21.61 -19.04
C LEU A 147 16.22 23.00 -18.39
N SER A 148 15.82 24.07 -19.09
CA SER A 148 15.88 25.46 -18.58
C SER A 148 14.99 25.68 -17.35
N SER A 149 13.95 24.87 -17.17
CA SER A 149 13.04 24.95 -16.02
C SER A 149 13.63 24.26 -14.76
N VAL A 150 14.75 23.55 -14.87
CA VAL A 150 15.50 22.93 -13.75
C VAL A 150 16.33 23.99 -13.03
N ASN A 151 15.65 24.93 -12.38
CA ASN A 151 16.23 26.17 -11.87
C ASN A 151 16.08 26.37 -10.35
N ALA A 152 15.59 25.37 -9.63
CA ALA A 152 15.43 25.42 -8.17
C ALA A 152 15.51 24.02 -7.56
N ALA A 153 15.80 23.95 -6.26
CA ALA A 153 15.92 22.69 -5.52
C ALA A 153 14.77 21.72 -5.81
N ARG A 154 15.14 20.44 -6.01
CA ARG A 154 14.22 19.32 -6.28
C ARG A 154 13.49 19.38 -7.62
N LYS A 155 13.81 20.33 -8.51
CA LYS A 155 13.38 20.26 -9.91
C LYS A 155 14.27 19.29 -10.67
N TRP A 156 13.67 18.54 -11.58
CA TRP A 156 14.39 17.58 -12.41
C TRP A 156 13.79 17.49 -13.81
N TYR A 157 14.61 17.08 -14.77
CA TYR A 157 14.23 16.88 -16.17
C TYR A 157 14.85 15.58 -16.67
N TRP A 158 14.17 14.90 -17.58
CA TRP A 158 14.66 13.67 -18.19
C TRP A 158 14.65 13.83 -19.71
N SER A 159 15.78 13.54 -20.35
CA SER A 159 15.88 13.50 -21.81
C SER A 159 17.03 12.60 -22.26
N GLY A 160 16.81 11.81 -23.31
CA GLY A 160 17.87 11.04 -23.97
C GLY A 160 18.67 10.10 -23.08
N GLY A 161 18.05 9.46 -22.09
CA GLY A 161 18.76 8.55 -21.16
C GLY A 161 19.46 9.26 -19.99
N ILE A 162 19.31 10.58 -19.87
CA ILE A 162 19.99 11.40 -18.86
C ILE A 162 18.96 12.04 -17.94
N LEU A 163 19.16 11.85 -16.63
CA LEU A 163 18.47 12.59 -15.57
C LEU A 163 19.25 13.85 -15.26
N TYR A 164 18.59 15.00 -15.34
CA TYR A 164 19.09 16.30 -14.91
C TYR A 164 18.38 16.72 -13.63
N VAL A 165 19.13 17.19 -12.64
CA VAL A 165 18.60 17.68 -11.36
C VAL A 165 19.23 19.01 -10.99
N TYR A 166 18.47 19.84 -10.30
CA TYR A 166 19.03 21.03 -9.65
C TYR A 166 19.62 20.67 -8.29
N SER A 167 20.85 21.13 -8.03
CA SER A 167 21.50 21.11 -6.73
C SER A 167 22.49 22.26 -6.59
N ALA A 168 22.43 23.00 -5.47
CA ALA A 168 23.32 24.15 -5.20
C ALA A 168 24.79 23.75 -4.93
N GLY A 169 25.06 22.45 -4.86
CA GLY A 169 26.39 21.85 -4.73
C GLY A 169 26.33 20.40 -5.18
N SER A 170 27.41 19.65 -4.99
CA SER A 170 27.45 18.23 -5.35
C SER A 170 26.26 17.47 -4.74
N PRO A 171 25.46 16.74 -5.54
CA PRO A 171 24.34 15.97 -5.01
C PRO A 171 24.75 14.98 -3.91
N ALA A 172 25.97 14.45 -3.97
CA ALA A 172 26.51 13.53 -2.98
C ALA A 172 26.72 14.17 -1.60
N THR A 173 26.87 15.50 -1.53
CA THR A 173 27.04 16.25 -0.27
C THR A 173 25.78 16.99 0.15
N VAL A 174 24.95 17.43 -0.80
CA VAL A 174 23.69 18.14 -0.52
C VAL A 174 22.59 17.18 -0.07
N TYR A 175 22.53 15.99 -0.65
CA TYR A 175 21.51 14.99 -0.35
C TYR A 175 22.16 13.74 0.22
N THR A 176 22.10 13.57 1.54
CA THR A 176 22.80 12.50 2.29
C THR A 176 21.87 11.57 3.07
N ALA A 177 20.57 11.83 3.09
CA ALA A 177 19.62 11.11 3.95
C ALA A 177 18.29 10.82 3.22
N PRO A 178 18.20 9.74 2.41
CA PRO A 178 19.28 8.84 2.00
C PRO A 178 20.08 9.34 0.79
N GLY A 179 19.68 10.46 0.19
CA GLY A 179 20.22 10.97 -1.07
C GLY A 179 19.15 11.16 -2.14
N ILE A 180 19.56 11.14 -3.40
CA ILE A 180 18.64 11.21 -4.54
C ILE A 180 18.23 9.79 -4.94
N GLU A 181 16.93 9.54 -5.06
CA GLU A 181 16.40 8.28 -5.57
C GLU A 181 15.57 8.51 -6.83
N ALA A 182 15.57 7.57 -7.78
CA ALA A 182 14.71 7.63 -8.96
C ALA A 182 14.02 6.29 -9.24
N THR A 183 12.78 6.34 -9.71
CA THR A 183 11.97 5.14 -9.96
C THR A 183 12.56 4.29 -11.07
N ALA A 184 12.74 2.99 -10.78
CA ALA A 184 13.40 2.03 -11.66
C ALA A 184 12.51 0.81 -11.97
N ARG A 185 11.40 0.63 -11.24
CA ARG A 185 10.52 -0.54 -11.30
C ARG A 185 9.06 -0.10 -11.32
N ASP A 186 8.22 -0.85 -12.01
CA ASP A 186 6.81 -0.49 -12.19
C ASP A 186 5.98 -0.73 -10.94
N HIS A 187 6.34 -1.75 -10.16
CA HIS A 187 5.61 -2.19 -8.97
C HIS A 187 6.57 -2.62 -7.85
N ALA A 188 6.12 -2.49 -6.60
CA ALA A 188 6.81 -3.03 -5.44
C ALA A 188 6.42 -4.50 -5.23
N VAL A 189 5.13 -4.81 -5.45
CA VAL A 189 4.60 -6.18 -5.44
C VAL A 189 3.83 -6.44 -6.74
N ASN A 190 4.16 -7.55 -7.40
CA ASN A 190 3.45 -8.07 -8.56
C ASN A 190 2.89 -9.45 -8.23
N PHE A 191 1.55 -9.57 -8.22
CA PHE A 191 0.87 -10.85 -7.94
C PHE A 191 1.03 -11.88 -9.04
N ASN A 192 1.45 -11.49 -10.25
CA ASN A 192 1.90 -12.41 -11.30
C ASN A 192 0.89 -13.54 -11.61
N SER A 193 -0.40 -13.18 -11.68
CA SER A 193 -1.50 -14.12 -11.91
C SER A 193 -1.59 -15.24 -10.85
N LYS A 194 -1.13 -14.99 -9.62
CA LYS A 194 -1.24 -15.93 -8.49
C LYS A 194 -2.42 -15.57 -7.60
N SER A 195 -3.11 -16.62 -7.16
CA SER A 195 -4.35 -16.58 -6.37
C SER A 195 -4.14 -17.16 -4.98
N ASN A 196 -5.05 -16.86 -4.05
CA ASN A 196 -5.00 -17.37 -2.67
C ASN A 196 -3.70 -16.94 -1.96
N VAL A 197 -3.39 -15.65 -2.03
CA VAL A 197 -2.16 -15.06 -1.48
C VAL A 197 -2.50 -13.88 -0.60
N ILE A 198 -1.93 -13.87 0.61
CA ILE A 198 -2.06 -12.77 1.56
C ILE A 198 -0.71 -12.05 1.63
N VAL A 199 -0.71 -10.74 1.42
CA VAL A 199 0.45 -9.87 1.64
C VAL A 199 0.11 -8.92 2.77
N ARG A 200 0.87 -8.94 3.87
CA ARG A 200 0.55 -8.11 5.03
C ARG A 200 1.71 -7.48 5.77
N GLY A 201 1.45 -6.34 6.41
CA GLY A 201 2.41 -5.69 7.31
C GLY A 201 3.64 -5.10 6.59
N LEU A 202 3.54 -4.81 5.30
CA LEU A 202 4.63 -4.27 4.48
C LEU A 202 4.48 -2.76 4.23
N GLN A 203 5.60 -2.08 4.01
CA GLN A 203 5.61 -0.74 3.41
C GLN A 203 6.03 -0.86 1.95
N LEU A 204 5.24 -0.29 1.04
CA LEU A 204 5.44 -0.42 -0.39
C LEU A 204 5.43 0.99 -1.00
N GLU A 205 6.47 1.37 -1.73
CA GLU A 205 6.61 2.76 -2.19
C GLU A 205 7.49 2.99 -3.41
N LYS A 206 7.43 4.23 -3.94
CA LYS A 206 8.34 4.78 -4.97
C LYS A 206 8.47 3.91 -6.22
N THR A 207 7.35 3.53 -6.81
CA THR A 207 7.25 2.76 -8.06
C THR A 207 6.97 3.65 -9.25
N ARG A 208 7.17 3.15 -10.48
CA ARG A 208 6.79 3.92 -11.68
C ARG A 208 5.29 4.01 -11.85
N GLY A 209 4.62 2.87 -11.73
CA GLY A 209 3.17 2.72 -11.85
C GLY A 209 2.53 2.49 -10.49
N ASN A 210 1.56 1.57 -10.45
CA ASN A 210 0.90 1.16 -9.22
C ASN A 210 1.89 0.52 -8.24
N VAL A 211 1.72 0.76 -6.94
CA VAL A 211 2.59 0.18 -5.92
C VAL A 211 2.41 -1.34 -5.87
N VAL A 212 1.16 -1.78 -5.98
CA VAL A 212 0.79 -3.20 -6.09
C VAL A 212 0.05 -3.44 -7.40
N PHE A 213 0.49 -4.47 -8.11
CA PHE A 213 -0.13 -4.92 -9.35
C PHE A 213 -0.79 -6.28 -9.16
N MET A 214 -2.12 -6.26 -9.20
CA MET A 214 -3.01 -7.42 -9.16
C MET A 214 -3.76 -7.48 -10.49
N SER A 215 -3.12 -8.02 -11.52
CA SER A 215 -3.70 -8.10 -12.86
C SER A 215 -3.93 -9.54 -13.31
N ASN A 216 -4.62 -9.67 -14.46
CA ASN A 216 -5.10 -10.93 -15.04
C ASN A 216 -6.20 -11.58 -14.19
N THR A 217 -6.49 -12.85 -14.45
CA THR A 217 -7.45 -13.65 -13.68
C THR A 217 -6.79 -14.10 -12.38
N ILE A 218 -6.99 -13.34 -11.30
CA ILE A 218 -6.57 -13.70 -9.95
C ILE A 218 -7.78 -13.84 -9.04
N ALA A 219 -7.67 -14.65 -7.99
CA ALA A 219 -8.74 -14.87 -7.03
C ALA A 219 -8.24 -14.92 -5.58
N ASN A 220 -9.07 -14.50 -4.63
CA ASN A 220 -8.86 -14.67 -3.19
C ASN A 220 -7.52 -14.12 -2.69
N CYS A 221 -7.16 -12.90 -3.12
CA CYS A 221 -5.94 -12.24 -2.67
C CYS A 221 -6.26 -11.15 -1.65
N THR A 222 -5.40 -11.00 -0.65
CA THR A 222 -5.60 -9.98 0.39
C THR A 222 -4.35 -9.15 0.54
N LEU A 223 -4.49 -7.83 0.48
CA LEU A 223 -3.52 -6.89 1.01
C LEU A 223 -4.00 -6.43 2.39
N GLU A 224 -3.24 -6.70 3.44
CA GLU A 224 -3.67 -6.42 4.82
C GLU A 224 -2.62 -5.60 5.58
N ASP A 225 -3.04 -4.60 6.37
CA ASP A 225 -2.15 -3.84 7.27
C ASP A 225 -0.88 -3.29 6.56
N CYS A 226 -0.99 -2.88 5.30
CA CYS A 226 0.13 -2.33 4.54
C CYS A 226 0.16 -0.80 4.58
N ILE A 227 1.35 -0.21 4.43
CA ILE A 227 1.50 1.21 4.07
C ILE A 227 1.78 1.28 2.58
N LEU A 228 0.91 1.96 1.85
CA LEU A 228 1.02 2.18 0.41
C LEU A 228 1.34 3.66 0.18
N LEU A 229 2.59 3.96 -0.17
CA LEU A 229 3.02 5.32 -0.48
C LEU A 229 3.23 5.46 -1.98
N GLN A 230 2.32 6.18 -2.62
CA GLN A 230 2.44 6.50 -4.03
C GLN A 230 2.66 8.01 -4.20
N GLY A 231 3.19 8.40 -5.37
CA GLY A 231 3.09 9.79 -5.76
C GLY A 231 1.69 10.18 -6.16
N PRO A 232 1.37 11.49 -6.20
CA PRO A 232 0.25 11.92 -7.00
C PRO A 232 0.45 11.35 -8.42
N PRO A 233 -0.62 10.84 -9.04
CA PRO A 233 -0.58 10.41 -10.42
C PRO A 233 0.04 11.53 -11.27
N ASP A 234 0.92 11.18 -12.21
CA ASP A 234 1.18 12.07 -13.34
C ASP A 234 -0.21 12.41 -13.91
N PRO A 235 -0.56 13.66 -14.25
CA PRO A 235 -1.84 13.94 -14.91
C PRO A 235 -2.07 13.11 -16.19
N SER A 236 -1.03 12.45 -16.73
CA SER A 236 -1.16 11.45 -17.80
C SER A 236 -1.30 9.99 -17.35
N ALA A 237 -1.29 9.68 -16.05
CA ALA A 237 -1.30 8.33 -15.52
C ALA A 237 -2.14 8.26 -14.24
N ASP A 238 -3.42 7.89 -14.38
CA ASP A 238 -4.37 7.56 -13.30
C ASP A 238 -3.97 6.30 -12.52
N ASN A 239 -2.73 6.25 -12.04
CA ASN A 239 -2.24 5.07 -11.32
C ASN A 239 -2.69 5.16 -9.87
N ALA A 240 -3.73 4.42 -9.50
CA ALA A 240 -4.06 4.15 -8.10
C ALA A 240 -2.93 3.36 -7.40
N ALA A 241 -2.87 3.40 -6.07
CA ALA A 241 -1.81 2.69 -5.31
C ALA A 241 -1.86 1.18 -5.53
N VAL A 242 -3.05 0.65 -5.73
CA VAL A 242 -3.29 -0.75 -6.10
C VAL A 242 -4.06 -0.76 -7.41
N LEU A 243 -3.57 -1.51 -8.40
CA LEU A 243 -4.37 -1.86 -9.56
C LEU A 243 -5.01 -3.22 -9.34
N LEU A 244 -6.34 -3.28 -9.41
CA LEU A 244 -7.13 -4.50 -9.50
C LEU A 244 -7.69 -4.58 -10.92
N SER A 245 -7.39 -5.66 -11.66
CA SER A 245 -8.01 -5.87 -12.97
C SER A 245 -9.50 -6.12 -12.84
N SER A 246 -10.27 -5.83 -13.88
CA SER A 246 -11.71 -6.16 -13.96
C SER A 246 -12.00 -7.66 -13.82
N ASN A 247 -10.99 -8.51 -14.04
CA ASN A 247 -11.09 -9.96 -13.97
C ASN A 247 -10.60 -10.52 -12.63
N SER A 248 -10.20 -9.66 -11.69
CA SER A 248 -9.85 -10.06 -10.32
C SER A 248 -11.12 -10.39 -9.54
N VAL A 249 -11.15 -11.54 -8.88
CA VAL A 249 -12.31 -12.02 -8.11
C VAL A 249 -11.93 -12.10 -6.63
N ALA A 250 -12.76 -11.57 -5.73
CA ALA A 250 -12.52 -11.66 -4.27
C ALA A 250 -11.09 -11.21 -3.84
N CYS A 251 -10.57 -10.17 -4.49
CA CYS A 251 -9.30 -9.56 -4.09
C CYS A 251 -9.57 -8.28 -3.31
N GLU A 252 -8.97 -8.16 -2.13
CA GLU A 252 -9.34 -7.14 -1.15
C GLU A 252 -8.12 -6.39 -0.61
N VAL A 253 -8.35 -5.12 -0.25
CA VAL A 253 -7.38 -4.27 0.44
C VAL A 253 -7.98 -3.88 1.79
N LYS A 254 -7.43 -4.42 2.86
CA LYS A 254 -7.94 -4.33 4.23
C LYS A 254 -6.95 -3.58 5.12
N ASP A 255 -7.44 -2.61 5.88
CA ASP A 255 -6.66 -1.86 6.89
C ASP A 255 -5.33 -1.28 6.37
N CYS A 256 -5.26 -0.99 5.06
CA CYS A 256 -4.07 -0.41 4.46
C CYS A 256 -4.12 1.11 4.51
N ASP A 257 -3.04 1.71 4.99
CA ASP A 257 -2.87 3.15 5.00
C ASP A 257 -2.37 3.62 3.62
N ARG A 258 -3.19 4.41 2.92
CA ARG A 258 -2.86 4.97 1.61
C ARG A 258 -2.47 6.43 1.82
N ARG A 259 -1.19 6.76 1.62
CA ARG A 259 -0.71 8.15 1.67
C ARG A 259 0.05 8.52 0.42
N GLU A 260 0.14 9.82 0.18
CA GLU A 260 0.92 10.38 -0.92
C GLU A 260 2.30 10.86 -0.44
N HIS A 261 3.30 10.73 -1.29
CA HIS A 261 4.55 11.44 -1.10
C HIS A 261 4.34 12.94 -1.36
N ARG A 262 4.52 13.76 -0.31
CA ARG A 262 4.39 15.22 -0.41
C ARG A 262 5.28 15.77 -1.53
N LEU A 263 4.67 16.50 -2.46
CA LEU A 263 5.40 17.35 -3.39
C LEU A 263 6.11 18.45 -2.60
N GLY A 264 7.39 18.68 -2.90
CA GLY A 264 8.17 19.76 -2.30
C GLY A 264 7.76 21.18 -2.71
N GLN A 265 6.47 21.47 -2.92
CA GLN A 265 6.02 22.85 -3.13
C GLN A 265 5.89 23.56 -1.78
N ARG A 266 6.54 24.74 -1.70
CA ARG A 266 6.75 25.62 -0.53
C ARG A 266 5.83 25.33 0.68
N ASP A 267 6.45 25.15 1.85
CA ASP A 267 5.81 25.36 3.16
C ASP A 267 5.12 26.73 3.17
N ARG A 268 3.82 26.77 2.82
CA ARG A 268 2.93 27.77 3.39
C ARG A 268 2.55 27.24 4.75
N ARG A 269 3.33 27.60 5.77
CA ARG A 269 2.89 27.48 7.16
C ARG A 269 1.48 28.07 7.25
N PRO A 270 0.50 27.41 7.89
CA PRO A 270 -0.68 28.12 8.37
C PRO A 270 -0.14 29.22 9.29
N GLY A 271 -0.37 30.48 8.93
CA GLY A 271 0.04 31.60 9.77
C GLY A 271 -0.56 31.41 11.16
N LEU A 272 0.31 31.36 12.17
CA LEU A 272 -0.06 31.73 13.53
C LEU A 272 -0.68 33.13 13.44
N GLY A 273 -2.02 33.18 13.54
CA GLY A 273 -2.76 34.42 13.63
C GLY A 273 -2.26 35.18 14.85
N ARG A 274 -1.46 36.22 14.60
CA ARG A 274 -1.11 37.24 15.57
C ARG A 274 -2.42 37.93 15.96
N LEU A 275 -2.82 37.81 17.22
CA LEU A 275 -3.90 38.61 17.79
C LEU A 275 -3.47 40.07 17.69
N GLN A 276 -3.99 40.77 16.68
CA GLN A 276 -3.95 42.22 16.62
C GLN A 276 -5.37 42.70 16.85
N ARG A 277 -5.51 43.39 17.98
CA ARG A 277 -6.74 43.99 18.50
C ARG A 277 -7.02 45.22 17.64
N ASP A 278 -8.09 45.20 16.85
CA ASP A 278 -8.67 46.41 16.28
C ASP A 278 -10.19 46.38 16.43
N SER A 279 -10.65 47.47 17.00
CA SER A 279 -12.02 47.89 17.31
C SER A 279 -12.76 48.42 16.08
N ASP A 280 -14.09 48.37 16.15
CA ASP A 280 -15.09 49.01 15.27
C ASP A 280 -15.24 48.50 13.83
N GLN A 281 -16.33 47.74 13.58
CA GLN A 281 -17.49 48.22 12.80
C GLN A 281 -18.60 47.12 12.74
N GLY A 282 -19.86 47.57 12.78
CA GLY A 282 -21.08 46.83 13.15
C GLY A 282 -21.63 45.73 12.22
N PRO A 283 -22.82 45.17 12.56
CA PRO A 283 -23.20 43.81 12.20
C PRO A 283 -23.83 43.70 10.80
N ARG A 284 -23.45 42.65 10.06
CA ARG A 284 -24.18 42.14 8.88
C ARG A 284 -24.58 40.68 9.09
N PRO A 285 -25.78 40.26 8.64
CA PRO A 285 -26.40 39.01 9.05
C PRO A 285 -25.83 37.78 8.34
N SER A 286 -25.75 36.71 9.12
CA SER A 286 -25.21 35.38 8.82
C SER A 286 -26.07 34.57 7.81
N ARG A 287 -25.44 34.08 6.74
CA ARG A 287 -25.97 33.02 5.88
C ARG A 287 -25.64 31.65 6.48
N VAL A 288 -26.64 31.02 7.08
CA VAL A 288 -26.61 29.62 7.52
C VAL A 288 -26.80 28.70 6.31
N ARG A 289 -25.87 27.76 6.17
CA ARG A 289 -25.85 26.69 5.14
C ARG A 289 -26.87 25.62 5.56
N GLN A 290 -27.96 25.47 4.81
CA GLN A 290 -28.98 24.43 5.06
C GLN A 290 -28.42 23.03 4.79
N LEU A 291 -28.40 22.18 5.81
CA LEU A 291 -28.28 20.72 5.67
C LEU A 291 -29.63 20.15 5.18
N ARG A 292 -29.60 19.37 4.09
CA ARG A 292 -30.75 18.58 3.62
C ARG A 292 -30.93 17.37 4.54
N LEU A 293 -31.96 17.40 5.39
CA LEU A 293 -32.50 16.22 6.08
C LEU A 293 -33.43 15.44 5.13
N SER A 294 -33.38 14.11 5.23
CA SER A 294 -34.13 13.19 4.38
C SER A 294 -35.64 13.24 4.66
N GLN A 295 -36.48 12.92 3.67
CA GLN A 295 -37.94 12.98 3.80
C GLN A 295 -38.50 12.07 4.90
N ARG A 296 -37.76 11.02 5.31
CA ARG A 296 -38.18 10.09 6.38
C ARG A 296 -38.10 10.69 7.78
N ASP A 297 -37.27 11.71 7.99
CA ASP A 297 -37.09 12.35 9.29
C ASP A 297 -38.21 13.37 9.58
N ARG A 298 -38.79 13.98 8.55
CA ARG A 298 -39.90 14.95 8.69
C ARG A 298 -41.23 14.30 9.11
N GLU A 299 -41.46 13.03 8.75
CA GLU A 299 -42.67 12.30 9.15
C GLU A 299 -42.62 11.81 10.61
N ARG A 300 -41.44 11.45 11.12
CA ARG A 300 -41.27 11.02 12.52
C ARG A 300 -41.51 12.14 13.53
N GLU A 301 -41.21 13.38 13.15
CA GLU A 301 -41.43 14.55 14.01
C GLU A 301 -42.89 15.04 13.97
N ARG A 302 -43.57 14.87 12.83
CA ARG A 302 -45.00 15.20 12.66
C ARG A 302 -45.93 14.32 13.50
N LEU A 303 -45.56 13.04 13.70
CA LEU A 303 -46.31 12.08 14.52
C LEU A 303 -46.10 12.27 16.03
N ARG A 304 -45.01 12.91 16.46
CA ARG A 304 -44.73 13.16 17.89
C ARG A 304 -45.50 14.34 18.48
N LEU A 305 -46.01 15.25 17.65
CA LEU A 305 -46.65 16.49 18.09
C LEU A 305 -48.20 16.48 18.04
N GLN A 306 -48.84 15.32 17.83
CA GLN A 306 -50.30 15.18 17.83
C GLN A 306 -50.85 14.44 19.08
N HIS A 307 -50.09 14.31 20.16
CA HIS A 307 -50.52 13.55 21.35
C HIS A 307 -50.43 14.25 22.71
N PHE A 308 -50.36 15.59 22.74
CA PHE A 308 -50.54 16.34 24.00
C PHE A 308 -51.58 17.45 23.81
N GLY A 309 -52.85 17.08 24.00
CA GLY A 309 -53.95 18.01 24.24
C GLY A 309 -54.12 18.25 25.75
N ASN A 310 -54.24 19.53 26.11
CA ASN A 310 -54.66 20.06 27.42
C ASN A 310 -56.11 19.65 27.76
N PRO A 311 -56.50 19.61 29.05
CA PRO A 311 -57.21 20.75 29.69
C PRO A 311 -56.83 20.96 31.19
N ALA A 312 -56.66 22.18 31.71
CA ALA A 312 -57.63 23.21 32.15
C ALA A 312 -57.98 23.16 33.65
N GLY A 313 -58.05 24.35 34.27
CA GLY A 313 -58.60 24.67 35.60
C GLY A 313 -57.58 25.37 36.53
N ASP A 314 -57.90 26.34 37.38
CA ASP A 314 -59.06 27.21 37.59
C ASP A 314 -58.68 28.24 38.70
N HIS A 315 -59.31 29.42 38.68
CA HIS A 315 -59.52 30.43 39.73
C HIS A 315 -58.38 31.06 40.59
N GLY A 316 -58.32 32.40 40.49
CA GLY A 316 -58.62 33.30 41.63
C GLY A 316 -57.49 34.19 42.18
N GLY A 317 -57.69 35.52 42.21
CA GLY A 317 -56.93 36.42 43.09
C GLY A 317 -56.82 37.89 42.65
N GLN A 318 -57.45 38.79 43.41
CA GLN A 318 -57.65 40.23 43.19
C GLN A 318 -56.43 41.16 43.51
N GLY A 319 -56.54 42.41 43.01
CA GLY A 319 -55.99 43.65 43.58
C GLY A 319 -55.26 44.50 42.53
N GLY A 320 -55.56 45.77 42.21
CA GLY A 320 -56.31 46.84 42.85
C GLY A 320 -55.44 48.11 42.92
N ASN A 321 -55.99 49.29 42.53
CA ASN A 321 -55.46 50.68 42.64
C ASN A 321 -54.39 51.12 41.60
N LEU A 322 -54.46 52.28 40.93
CA LEU A 322 -55.24 53.54 40.98
C LEU A 322 -55.45 54.06 39.55
#